data_AF-A0A4D9D3D7-F1
#
_entry.id   AF-A0A4D9D3D7-F1
#
_cell.length_a   1.000
_cell.length_b   1.000
_cell.length_c   1.000
_cell.angle_alpha   90.00
_cell.angle_beta   90.00
_cell.angle_gamma   90.00
#
_symmetry.space_group_name_H-M   'P 1'
#
loop_
_entity.id
_entity.type
_entity.pdbx_description
1 polymer ?
#
loop_
_entity_poly.entity_id
_entity_poly.type
_entity_poly.pdbx_seq_one_letter_code
_entity_poly.pdbx_strand_id
1 'polypeptide(L)'
;MLSSWELKLKPSLFMTQVGGMVALRPPQPAFPPIYDEISVCPFELPPANDLDYPLPETCIAKRPAEPRDASLLLVSDASSPSSTADTVDTWVFDGIFRELPSFLPAKSLLVLNQSRVITARLLMRKEGTGGKAEVLCISPVSPSWDPALALTALSNRSVWRCMIGGRNIKAGSRLVLTTENGLCLTGQVEAREGKDGLVRFSWTHTAHGKESPRTFGDVLEDVGKIPLPPYMNRASDTADLQDYQTVYATARGSVAAPTAGLHFTHSLLQQLRNGPQQIETCYLTLHVGAGTFQPVAGEEVGEHAMHWERIQVPMDALETLIEATGSGRPMVPVGTTSVRTLETLYWWGVRLLSALPSSCSAQRPSTLLSEDSVTNLSLGQWDAYHYGAKWPTQASSLVPAVHALEALRDRAKMEGVDHVGGETQLMIAPGYRFALCDGLITNFHQPRSTLLLLVGAFLGGLGPVHRIYRHALSKGSYRFLSFGDSNLMIPPARVILPVRPKRGSVSGKCAVAWPRRGWAAGVKEERWVKLPD
;
A
#
# COMPACT_ATOMS: atom_id res chain seq x y z
N MET A 1 -81.36 43.36 35.53
CA MET A 1 -81.07 44.52 36.41
C MET A 1 -79.56 44.62 36.57
N LEU A 2 -78.99 45.79 36.24
CA LEU A 2 -77.70 46.41 36.62
C LEU A 2 -76.65 45.50 37.29
N SER A 3 -75.35 45.47 36.98
CA SER A 3 -74.40 46.27 36.19
C SER A 3 -73.05 45.48 36.30
N SER A 4 -72.03 45.55 35.46
CA SER A 4 -71.20 46.73 35.23
C SER A 4 -69.86 46.37 34.52
N TRP A 5 -69.37 47.36 33.74
CA TRP A 5 -68.00 47.66 33.27
C TRP A 5 -67.33 46.89 32.10
N GLU A 6 -67.35 47.60 30.96
CA GLU A 6 -66.44 47.52 29.82
C GLU A 6 -65.01 47.99 30.16
N LEU A 7 -64.01 47.50 29.43
CA LEU A 7 -63.00 48.37 28.82
C LEU A 7 -62.47 47.77 27.51
N LYS A 8 -62.48 48.60 26.46
CA LYS A 8 -62.33 48.30 25.03
C LYS A 8 -60.90 48.54 24.51
N LEU A 9 -60.72 48.05 23.27
CA LEU A 9 -59.89 48.54 22.14
C LEU A 9 -58.63 47.69 21.86
N LYS A 10 -58.28 47.27 20.63
CA LYS A 10 -58.84 47.31 19.25
C LYS A 10 -58.00 46.32 18.38
N PRO A 11 -58.37 46.01 17.11
CA PRO A 11 -58.28 44.66 16.57
C PRO A 11 -57.39 44.50 15.30
N SER A 12 -57.29 43.23 14.90
CA SER A 12 -57.14 42.69 13.54
C SER A 12 -55.80 42.87 12.81
N LEU A 13 -55.17 41.73 12.50
CA LEU A 13 -54.88 41.35 11.11
C LEU A 13 -54.89 39.82 10.99
N PHE A 14 -55.78 39.32 10.12
CA PHE A 14 -55.85 37.93 9.68
C PHE A 14 -54.74 37.68 8.64
N MET A 15 -54.01 36.57 8.76
CA MET A 15 -53.64 35.75 7.60
C MET A 15 -53.17 34.36 8.04
N THR A 16 -53.87 33.36 7.53
CA THR A 16 -53.69 31.92 7.68
C THR A 16 -52.34 31.47 7.13
N GLN A 17 -51.58 30.70 7.91
CA GLN A 17 -50.36 30.02 7.44
C GLN A 17 -50.47 28.51 7.65
N VAL A 18 -50.24 27.81 6.55
CA VAL A 18 -50.33 26.36 6.35
C VAL A 18 -49.23 25.66 7.16
N GLY A 19 -49.59 24.53 7.78
CA GLY A 19 -48.74 23.74 8.65
C GLY A 19 -47.49 23.19 7.95
N GLY A 20 -46.34 23.38 8.61
CA GLY A 20 -45.08 22.71 8.31
C GLY A 20 -44.58 21.99 9.56
N MET A 21 -44.56 20.67 9.51
CA MET A 21 -44.06 19.80 10.57
C MET A 21 -42.53 19.91 10.60
N VAL A 22 -41.98 20.65 11.57
CA VAL A 22 -40.53 20.77 11.78
C VAL A 22 -40.04 19.49 12.45
N ALA A 23 -39.30 18.66 11.70
CA ALA A 23 -38.56 17.54 12.26
C ALA A 23 -37.40 18.08 13.12
N LEU A 24 -37.52 17.95 14.44
CA LEU A 24 -36.47 18.25 15.40
C LEU A 24 -35.31 17.26 15.19
N ARG A 25 -34.25 17.68 14.49
CA ARG A 25 -32.96 16.98 14.52
C ARG A 25 -32.35 17.11 15.92
N PRO A 26 -31.82 16.03 16.53
CA PRO A 26 -31.08 16.15 17.77
C PRO A 26 -29.82 17.01 17.53
N PRO A 27 -29.36 17.78 18.54
CA PRO A 27 -28.18 18.62 18.40
C PRO A 27 -26.96 17.73 18.14
N GLN A 28 -26.30 17.94 17.00
CA GLN A 28 -24.99 17.37 16.76
C GLN A 28 -24.00 18.01 17.74
N PRO A 29 -23.11 17.23 18.39
CA PRO A 29 -22.03 17.82 19.14
C PRO A 29 -21.14 18.61 18.19
N ALA A 30 -21.10 19.93 18.37
CA ALA A 30 -20.20 20.81 17.66
C ALA A 30 -18.77 20.49 18.11
N PHE A 31 -18.03 19.73 17.31
CA PHE A 31 -16.59 19.61 17.49
C PHE A 31 -15.93 20.93 17.05
N PRO A 32 -14.99 21.49 17.83
CA PRO A 32 -14.26 22.69 17.42
C PRO A 32 -13.46 22.41 16.15
N PRO A 33 -13.25 23.41 15.28
CA PRO A 33 -12.45 23.27 14.09
C PRO A 33 -10.97 23.18 14.50
N ILE A 34 -10.41 21.97 14.52
CA ILE A 34 -8.98 21.71 14.72
C ILE A 34 -8.47 21.12 13.42
N TYR A 35 -8.20 21.99 12.45
CA TYR A 35 -7.87 21.56 11.08
C TYR A 35 -6.37 21.66 10.73
N ASP A 36 -5.56 22.27 11.59
CA ASP A 36 -4.11 22.44 11.34
C ASP A 36 -3.24 21.33 11.97
N GLU A 37 -3.74 20.54 12.92
CA GLU A 37 -2.93 19.56 13.68
C GLU A 37 -2.81 18.17 13.02
N ILE A 38 -3.58 17.84 11.98
CA ILE A 38 -3.70 16.46 11.47
C ILE A 38 -2.55 16.05 10.52
N SER A 39 -1.79 17.02 10.00
CA SER A 39 -0.66 16.75 9.09
C SER A 39 0.66 16.48 9.81
N VAL A 40 0.71 16.66 11.14
CA VAL A 40 1.93 16.47 11.95
C VAL A 40 1.93 15.08 12.55
N CYS A 41 3.11 14.45 12.64
CA CYS A 41 3.24 13.16 13.31
C CYS A 41 2.81 13.30 14.78
N PRO A 42 1.84 12.50 15.27
CA PRO A 42 1.28 12.71 16.62
C PRO A 42 2.20 12.19 17.73
N PHE A 43 3.38 11.68 17.41
CA PHE A 43 4.35 11.11 18.33
C PHE A 43 5.77 11.22 17.74
N GLU A 44 6.77 11.08 18.59
CA GLU A 44 8.17 11.04 18.15
C GLU A 44 8.45 9.74 17.39
N LEU A 45 9.04 9.89 16.20
CA LEU A 45 9.57 8.77 15.43
C LEU A 45 11.05 8.57 15.75
N PRO A 46 11.58 7.35 15.58
CA PRO A 46 13.01 7.13 15.70
C PRO A 46 13.75 8.00 14.66
N PRO A 47 14.95 8.50 14.99
CA PRO A 47 15.77 9.28 14.07
C PRO A 47 16.13 8.42 12.84
N ALA A 48 16.38 9.06 11.70
CA ALA A 48 16.69 8.35 10.45
C ALA A 48 17.92 7.45 10.58
N ASN A 49 18.86 7.77 11.47
CA ASN A 49 20.04 6.97 11.76
C ASN A 49 19.72 5.64 12.46
N ASP A 50 18.60 5.55 13.19
CA ASP A 50 18.13 4.29 13.80
C ASP A 50 17.53 3.34 12.76
N LEU A 51 17.29 3.82 11.53
CA LEU A 51 16.91 2.99 10.38
C LEU A 51 18.12 2.61 9.52
N ASP A 52 19.32 2.99 9.94
CA ASP A 52 20.53 2.73 9.18
C ASP A 52 21.17 1.40 9.56
N TYR A 53 21.76 0.74 8.56
CA TYR A 53 22.52 -0.48 8.74
C TYR A 53 23.49 -0.66 7.56
N PRO A 54 24.65 -1.31 7.77
CA PRO A 54 25.63 -1.48 6.70
C PRO A 54 25.09 -2.46 5.64
N LEU A 55 24.78 -1.95 4.45
CA LEU A 55 24.39 -2.77 3.29
C LEU A 55 25.49 -2.72 2.22
N PRO A 56 26.33 -3.76 2.10
CA PRO A 56 27.31 -3.85 1.03
C PRO A 56 26.63 -3.91 -0.35
N GLU A 57 27.17 -3.22 -1.35
CA GLU A 57 26.64 -3.28 -2.73
C GLU A 57 26.63 -4.71 -3.30
N THR A 58 27.57 -5.55 -2.86
CA THR A 58 27.65 -6.97 -3.24
C THR A 58 26.46 -7.80 -2.79
N CYS A 59 25.74 -7.35 -1.75
CA CYS A 59 24.53 -8.00 -1.27
C CYS A 59 23.28 -7.58 -2.05
N ILE A 60 23.35 -6.57 -2.93
CA ILE A 60 22.19 -6.08 -3.69
C ILE A 60 21.99 -6.95 -4.94
N ALA A 61 20.87 -7.69 -4.98
CA ALA A 61 20.54 -8.50 -6.15
C ALA A 61 20.14 -7.64 -7.35
N LYS A 62 20.88 -7.77 -8.45
CA LYS A 62 20.56 -7.11 -9.74
C LYS A 62 19.59 -7.90 -10.62
N ARG A 63 19.35 -9.16 -10.27
CA ARG A 63 18.47 -10.13 -10.94
C ARG A 63 17.83 -11.08 -9.92
N PRO A 64 16.61 -11.57 -10.20
CA PRO A 64 15.96 -12.56 -9.34
C PRO A 64 16.74 -13.88 -9.34
N ALA A 65 16.46 -14.73 -8.34
CA ALA A 65 16.90 -16.13 -8.37
C ALA A 65 16.18 -16.89 -9.50
N GLU A 66 16.82 -17.93 -10.03
CA GLU A 66 16.24 -18.80 -11.05
C GLU A 66 16.29 -20.28 -10.62
N PRO A 67 15.14 -20.96 -10.45
CA PRO A 67 13.78 -20.39 -10.46
C PRO A 67 13.54 -19.42 -9.28
N ARG A 68 12.53 -18.55 -9.41
CA ARG A 68 12.24 -17.48 -8.42
C ARG A 68 12.06 -17.97 -6.99
N ASP A 69 11.45 -19.14 -6.83
CA ASP A 69 11.20 -19.77 -5.53
C ASP A 69 12.43 -20.48 -4.92
N ALA A 70 13.58 -20.42 -5.59
CA ALA A 70 14.87 -20.85 -5.04
C ALA A 70 15.58 -19.75 -4.22
N SER A 71 14.99 -18.55 -4.12
CA SER A 71 15.48 -17.51 -3.22
C SER A 71 15.45 -17.97 -1.76
N LEU A 72 16.32 -17.38 -0.92
CA LEU A 72 16.33 -17.70 0.50
C LEU A 72 15.10 -17.13 1.19
N LEU A 73 14.69 -17.79 2.26
CA LEU A 73 13.60 -17.37 3.14
C LEU A 73 14.10 -17.35 4.58
N LEU A 74 14.08 -16.18 5.20
CA LEU A 74 14.31 -16.03 6.63
C LEU A 74 12.95 -16.01 7.35
N VAL A 75 12.73 -16.92 8.30
CA VAL A 75 11.50 -16.96 9.10
C VAL A 75 11.81 -16.44 10.51
N SER A 76 11.05 -15.46 11.00
CA SER A 76 11.23 -14.90 12.35
C SER A 76 9.97 -15.02 13.20
N ASP A 77 10.07 -15.60 14.39
CA ASP A 77 8.96 -15.74 15.37
C ASP A 77 9.09 -14.81 16.57
N ALA A 78 8.58 -13.58 16.45
CA ALA A 78 8.54 -12.64 17.56
C ALA A 78 7.50 -13.00 18.64
N SER A 79 6.63 -13.99 18.40
CA SER A 79 5.70 -14.51 19.41
C SER A 79 6.39 -15.43 20.43
N SER A 80 7.59 -15.92 20.12
CA SER A 80 8.35 -16.76 21.04
C SER A 80 8.76 -15.98 22.28
N PRO A 81 8.64 -16.54 23.51
CA PRO A 81 9.19 -15.93 24.73
C PRO A 81 10.70 -15.65 24.65
N SER A 82 11.40 -16.33 23.73
CA SER A 82 12.83 -16.14 23.45
C SER A 82 13.13 -14.95 22.52
N SER A 83 12.12 -14.26 21.98
CA SER A 83 12.32 -13.10 21.08
C SER A 83 12.93 -11.87 21.78
N THR A 84 12.90 -11.86 23.13
CA THR A 84 13.56 -10.89 24.00
C THR A 84 14.99 -11.28 24.36
N ALA A 85 15.43 -12.50 24.06
CA ALA A 85 16.81 -12.92 24.27
C ALA A 85 17.74 -12.26 23.23
N ASP A 86 18.96 -11.90 23.65
CA ASP A 86 19.95 -11.27 22.76
C ASP A 86 20.39 -12.19 21.61
N THR A 87 20.22 -13.51 21.76
CA THR A 87 20.60 -14.52 20.77
C THR A 87 19.49 -14.77 19.75
N VAL A 88 19.78 -14.43 18.49
CA VAL A 88 18.89 -14.55 17.32
C VAL A 88 18.51 -16.00 17.00
N ASP A 89 19.39 -16.96 17.32
CA ASP A 89 19.27 -18.38 16.96
C ASP A 89 18.02 -19.09 17.54
N THR A 90 17.33 -18.47 18.49
CA THR A 90 16.16 -19.08 19.15
C THR A 90 14.82 -18.73 18.50
N TRP A 91 14.79 -17.77 17.58
CA TRP A 91 13.54 -17.26 16.97
C TRP A 91 13.69 -16.88 15.50
N VAL A 92 14.84 -17.15 14.87
CA VAL A 92 15.07 -16.96 13.44
C VAL A 92 15.50 -18.28 12.80
N PHE A 93 14.95 -18.58 11.63
CA PHE A 93 15.20 -19.80 10.89
C PHE A 93 15.54 -19.48 9.43
N ASP A 94 16.56 -20.14 8.90
CA ASP A 94 16.96 -20.06 7.50
C ASP A 94 16.27 -21.17 6.70
N GLY A 95 15.74 -20.86 5.53
CA GLY A 95 15.11 -21.81 4.62
C GLY A 95 15.13 -21.32 3.18
N ILE A 96 14.37 -21.99 2.31
CA ILE A 96 14.21 -21.62 0.90
C ILE A 96 12.75 -21.25 0.66
N PHE A 97 12.50 -20.27 -0.21
CA PHE A 97 11.15 -19.73 -0.43
C PHE A 97 10.13 -20.79 -0.89
N ARG A 98 10.56 -21.81 -1.64
CA ARG A 98 9.73 -22.96 -2.02
C ARG A 98 9.15 -23.71 -0.81
N GLU A 99 9.77 -23.63 0.36
CA GLU A 99 9.32 -24.28 1.59
C GLU A 99 8.29 -23.44 2.37
N LEU A 100 7.94 -22.23 1.88
CA LEU A 100 6.93 -21.34 2.46
C LEU A 100 5.65 -22.07 2.94
N PRO A 101 5.06 -23.05 2.20
CA PRO A 101 3.86 -23.73 2.66
C PRO A 101 3.99 -24.40 4.03
N SER A 102 5.18 -24.88 4.41
CA SER A 102 5.41 -25.53 5.71
C SER A 102 5.45 -24.56 6.89
N PHE A 103 5.71 -23.28 6.64
CA PHE A 103 5.78 -22.25 7.67
C PHE A 103 4.45 -21.52 7.89
N LEU A 104 3.49 -21.66 6.97
CA LEU A 104 2.18 -21.02 7.07
C LEU A 104 1.20 -21.88 7.88
N PRO A 105 0.40 -21.28 8.77
CA PRO A 105 -0.71 -21.98 9.41
C PRO A 105 -1.68 -22.56 8.38
N ALA A 106 -2.31 -23.68 8.70
CA ALA A 106 -3.34 -24.26 7.85
C ALA A 106 -4.49 -23.27 7.64
N LYS A 107 -5.05 -23.25 6.43
CA LYS A 107 -6.15 -22.39 5.98
C LYS A 107 -5.85 -20.89 6.03
N SER A 108 -4.58 -20.50 6.10
CA SER A 108 -4.21 -19.08 6.00
C SER A 108 -4.67 -18.48 4.68
N LEU A 109 -4.93 -17.18 4.70
CA LEU A 109 -5.19 -16.38 3.51
C LEU A 109 -3.95 -15.57 3.18
N LEU A 110 -3.31 -15.85 2.04
CA LEU A 110 -2.28 -14.98 1.47
C LEU A 110 -2.95 -13.83 0.72
N VAL A 111 -2.57 -12.60 1.04
CA VAL A 111 -3.10 -11.41 0.38
C VAL A 111 -2.03 -10.81 -0.53
N LEU A 112 -2.27 -10.83 -1.84
CA LEU A 112 -1.27 -10.50 -2.85
C LEU A 112 -1.67 -9.25 -3.64
N ASN A 113 -0.72 -8.31 -3.80
CA ASN A 113 -0.89 -7.16 -4.68
C ASN A 113 -0.66 -7.56 -6.15
N GLN A 114 -1.72 -7.57 -6.96
CA GLN A 114 -1.69 -7.94 -8.38
C GLN A 114 -1.37 -6.77 -9.33
N SER A 115 -0.89 -5.65 -8.79
CA SER A 115 -0.52 -4.51 -9.60
C SER A 115 0.61 -4.85 -10.57
N ARG A 116 0.49 -4.34 -11.79
CA ARG A 116 1.40 -4.57 -12.91
C ARG A 116 2.16 -3.29 -13.25
N VAL A 117 3.47 -3.42 -13.31
CA VAL A 117 4.37 -2.32 -13.65
C VAL A 117 4.16 -1.89 -15.09
N ILE A 118 4.05 -0.58 -15.32
CA ILE A 118 4.00 0.02 -16.65
C ILE A 118 5.38 0.55 -17.06
N THR A 119 5.62 0.62 -18.36
CA THR A 119 6.84 1.19 -18.96
C THR A 119 6.80 2.73 -18.89
N ALA A 120 6.76 3.27 -17.67
CA ALA A 120 6.52 4.69 -17.39
C ALA A 120 7.75 5.61 -17.61
N ARG A 121 8.92 5.07 -17.93
CA ARG A 121 10.15 5.86 -18.11
C ARG A 121 10.36 6.20 -19.60
N LEU A 122 10.24 7.47 -19.94
CA LEU A 122 10.38 8.00 -21.29
C LEU A 122 11.74 8.68 -21.48
N LEU A 123 12.42 8.34 -22.57
CA LEU A 123 13.69 8.97 -22.96
C LEU A 123 13.45 9.92 -24.14
N MET A 124 13.26 11.21 -23.82
CA MET A 124 12.85 12.24 -24.79
C MET A 124 14.00 13.23 -25.09
N ARG A 125 13.75 14.15 -26.03
CA ARG A 125 14.67 15.25 -26.35
C ARG A 125 13.95 16.59 -26.26
N LYS A 126 14.64 17.63 -25.81
CA LYS A 126 14.13 19.00 -25.83
C LYS A 126 14.07 19.52 -27.26
N GLU A 127 12.90 20.00 -27.68
CA GLU A 127 12.69 20.62 -28.98
C GLU A 127 13.64 21.83 -29.17
N GLY A 128 14.11 22.03 -30.40
CA GLY A 128 15.07 23.09 -30.77
C GLY A 128 16.53 22.80 -30.40
N THR A 129 16.82 22.32 -29.19
CA THR A 129 18.22 22.10 -28.72
C THR A 129 18.70 20.65 -28.83
N GLY A 130 17.80 19.68 -28.92
CA GLY A 130 18.13 18.25 -28.96
C GLY A 130 18.65 17.66 -27.64
N GLY A 131 18.70 18.46 -26.56
CA GLY A 131 19.17 18.05 -25.24
C GLY A 131 18.37 16.88 -24.67
N LYS A 132 19.06 15.91 -24.06
CA LYS A 132 18.42 14.72 -23.48
C LYS A 132 17.52 15.09 -22.29
N ALA A 133 16.33 14.53 -22.26
CA ALA A 133 15.38 14.63 -21.15
C ALA A 133 14.89 13.23 -20.77
N GLU A 134 14.82 12.96 -19.49
CA GLU A 134 14.26 11.72 -18.96
C GLU A 134 12.98 12.06 -18.20
N VAL A 135 11.88 11.42 -18.52
CA VAL A 135 10.58 11.70 -17.91
C VAL A 135 10.03 10.39 -17.34
N LEU A 136 9.92 10.30 -16.02
CA LEU A 136 9.25 9.17 -15.35
C LEU A 136 7.84 9.58 -14.99
N CYS A 137 6.84 8.96 -15.61
CA CYS A 137 5.43 9.14 -15.24
C CYS A 137 5.17 8.54 -13.85
N ILE A 138 4.65 9.33 -12.92
CA ILE A 138 4.41 8.92 -11.51
C ILE A 138 2.94 8.56 -11.30
N SER A 139 2.04 9.49 -11.62
CA SER A 139 0.60 9.33 -11.45
C SER A 139 -0.16 10.17 -12.48
N PRO A 140 -1.30 9.68 -12.98
CA PRO A 140 -2.10 10.44 -13.93
C PRO A 140 -2.85 11.56 -13.20
N VAL A 141 -3.21 12.60 -13.96
CA VAL A 141 -4.05 13.72 -13.53
C VAL A 141 -5.26 13.88 -14.47
N SER A 142 -5.07 13.59 -15.76
CA SER A 142 -6.12 13.67 -16.77
C SER A 142 -5.86 12.65 -17.89
N PRO A 143 -6.86 11.95 -18.44
CA PRO A 143 -8.31 12.19 -18.29
C PRO A 143 -8.93 11.65 -17.00
N SER A 144 -8.23 10.78 -16.28
CA SER A 144 -8.64 10.25 -14.99
C SER A 144 -7.45 10.23 -14.03
N TRP A 145 -7.74 10.24 -12.74
CA TRP A 145 -6.78 10.00 -11.66
C TRP A 145 -6.56 8.50 -11.44
N ASP A 146 -7.49 7.68 -11.94
CA ASP A 146 -7.35 6.24 -11.96
C ASP A 146 -6.34 5.83 -13.05
N PRO A 147 -5.22 5.15 -12.70
CA PRO A 147 -4.23 4.71 -13.67
C PRO A 147 -4.78 3.83 -14.78
N ALA A 148 -5.67 2.88 -14.48
CA ALA A 148 -6.21 1.98 -15.48
C ALA A 148 -7.09 2.74 -16.49
N LEU A 149 -7.95 3.65 -16.02
CA LEU A 149 -8.75 4.50 -16.89
C LEU A 149 -7.89 5.49 -17.68
N ALA A 150 -6.90 6.11 -17.04
CA ALA A 150 -6.01 7.07 -17.71
C ALA A 150 -5.19 6.43 -18.84
N LEU A 151 -4.76 5.18 -18.65
CA LEU A 151 -3.99 4.43 -19.64
C LEU A 151 -4.85 3.93 -20.81
N THR A 152 -6.13 3.63 -20.58
CA THR A 152 -7.03 3.03 -21.59
C THR A 152 -7.96 4.03 -22.27
N ALA A 153 -8.00 5.28 -21.78
CA ALA A 153 -8.83 6.32 -22.37
C ALA A 153 -8.52 6.54 -23.85
N LEU A 154 -9.57 6.55 -24.68
CA LEU A 154 -9.52 6.88 -26.10
C LEU A 154 -9.34 8.39 -26.29
N SER A 155 -8.14 8.87 -26.01
CA SER A 155 -7.70 10.24 -26.15
C SER A 155 -6.33 10.25 -26.81
N ASN A 156 -5.95 11.35 -27.46
CA ASN A 156 -4.59 11.59 -27.94
C ASN A 156 -3.79 12.53 -27.01
N ARG A 157 -4.32 12.76 -25.80
CA ARG A 157 -3.75 13.64 -24.77
C ARG A 157 -3.91 13.03 -23.39
N SER A 158 -2.91 13.24 -22.54
CA SER A 158 -2.95 12.87 -21.12
C SER A 158 -2.02 13.77 -20.31
N VAL A 159 -2.36 14.03 -19.06
CA VAL A 159 -1.55 14.84 -18.13
C VAL A 159 -1.11 13.96 -16.97
N TRP A 160 0.20 14.00 -16.67
CA TRP A 160 0.79 13.18 -15.62
C TRP A 160 1.70 14.02 -14.73
N ARG A 161 1.70 13.71 -13.44
CA ARG A 161 2.80 14.07 -12.55
C ARG A 161 4.01 13.21 -12.93
N CYS A 162 5.15 13.84 -13.09
CA CYS A 162 6.36 13.21 -13.58
C CYS A 162 7.59 13.64 -12.77
N MET A 163 8.59 12.75 -12.66
CA MET A 163 9.96 13.16 -12.35
C MET A 163 10.71 13.44 -13.66
N ILE A 164 11.30 14.62 -13.78
CA ILE A 164 11.94 15.14 -14.99
C ILE A 164 13.45 15.28 -14.76
N GLY A 165 14.23 14.38 -15.36
CA GLY A 165 15.68 14.45 -15.48
C GLY A 165 16.13 15.18 -16.76
N GLY A 166 17.37 15.66 -16.75
CA GLY A 166 17.99 16.35 -17.88
C GLY A 166 18.40 17.80 -17.57
N ARG A 167 19.39 18.30 -18.29
CA ARG A 167 19.94 19.66 -18.11
C ARG A 167 19.03 20.69 -18.79
N ASN A 168 18.78 21.83 -18.12
CA ASN A 168 18.05 22.98 -18.68
C ASN A 168 16.62 22.69 -19.19
N ILE A 169 15.93 21.72 -18.58
CA ILE A 169 14.49 21.50 -18.79
C ILE A 169 13.73 22.32 -17.74
N LYS A 170 12.90 23.28 -18.17
CA LYS A 170 12.13 24.19 -17.30
C LYS A 170 10.64 24.11 -17.65
N ALA A 171 9.77 24.67 -16.81
CA ALA A 171 8.39 24.95 -17.21
C ALA A 171 8.36 25.70 -18.56
N GLY A 172 7.42 25.34 -19.43
CA GLY A 172 7.36 25.80 -20.82
C GLY A 172 8.21 24.99 -21.80
N SER A 173 9.14 24.12 -21.35
CA SER A 173 9.93 23.30 -22.26
C SER A 173 9.06 22.27 -22.98
N ARG A 174 9.30 22.10 -24.28
CA ARG A 174 8.68 21.08 -25.11
C ARG A 174 9.64 19.93 -25.36
N LEU A 175 9.18 18.72 -25.07
CA LEU A 175 9.91 17.48 -25.22
C LEU A 175 9.31 16.69 -26.38
N VAL A 176 10.15 16.04 -27.18
CA VAL A 176 9.74 15.30 -28.37
C VAL A 176 10.41 13.92 -28.39
N LEU A 177 9.67 12.95 -28.89
CA LEU A 177 10.14 11.59 -29.18
C LEU A 177 9.41 11.13 -30.45
N THR A 178 10.17 10.76 -31.47
CA THR A 178 9.66 10.16 -32.70
C THR A 178 10.28 8.78 -32.89
N THR A 179 9.49 7.86 -33.43
CA THR A 179 9.91 6.49 -33.71
C THR A 179 9.78 6.18 -35.20
N GLU A 180 10.48 5.14 -35.64
CA GLU A 180 10.40 4.67 -37.04
C GLU A 180 9.02 4.09 -37.39
N ASN A 181 8.26 3.60 -36.40
CA ASN A 181 6.91 3.07 -36.59
C ASN A 181 5.83 4.18 -36.72
N GLY A 182 6.22 5.45 -36.84
CA GLY A 182 5.29 6.56 -37.12
C GLY A 182 4.59 7.14 -35.90
N LEU A 183 5.02 6.81 -34.67
CA LEU A 183 4.58 7.48 -33.44
C LEU A 183 5.38 8.78 -33.25
N CYS A 184 4.66 9.88 -33.03
CA CYS A 184 5.20 11.16 -32.61
C CYS A 184 4.59 11.52 -31.25
N LEU A 185 5.40 11.48 -30.20
CA LEU A 185 5.04 11.85 -28.84
C LEU A 185 5.65 13.20 -28.49
N THR A 186 4.82 14.11 -27.99
CA THR A 186 5.24 15.40 -27.44
C THR A 186 4.84 15.51 -25.98
N GLY A 187 5.69 16.15 -25.17
CA GLY A 187 5.46 16.43 -23.76
C GLY A 187 5.70 17.90 -23.46
N GLN A 188 4.65 18.63 -23.09
CA GLN A 188 4.74 20.02 -22.64
C GLN A 188 4.92 20.05 -21.13
N VAL A 189 6.04 20.57 -20.64
CA VAL A 189 6.27 20.75 -19.20
C VAL A 189 5.46 21.96 -18.74
N GLU A 190 4.37 21.73 -18.01
CA GLU A 190 3.45 22.78 -17.56
C GLU A 190 3.94 23.43 -16.27
N ALA A 191 4.42 22.60 -15.34
CA ALA A 191 4.97 23.03 -14.07
C ALA A 191 6.20 22.18 -13.73
N ARG A 192 7.14 22.75 -12.99
CA ARG A 192 8.32 22.03 -12.49
C ARG A 192 8.82 22.65 -11.20
N GLU A 193 9.03 21.81 -10.20
CA GLU A 193 9.66 22.14 -8.93
C GLU A 193 10.74 21.09 -8.63
N GLY A 194 12.01 21.51 -8.62
CA GLY A 194 13.13 20.55 -8.51
C GLY A 194 13.11 19.50 -9.62
N LYS A 195 12.92 18.23 -9.26
CA LYS A 195 12.76 17.12 -10.22
C LYS A 195 11.30 16.81 -10.52
N ASP A 196 10.35 17.23 -9.70
CA ASP A 196 8.94 16.97 -9.90
C ASP A 196 8.35 17.97 -10.90
N GLY A 197 7.36 17.53 -11.66
CA GLY A 197 6.70 18.39 -12.63
C GLY A 197 5.41 17.80 -13.16
N LEU A 198 4.64 18.65 -13.84
CA LEU A 198 3.43 18.27 -14.54
C LEU A 198 3.72 18.30 -16.04
N VAL A 199 3.47 17.19 -16.73
CA VAL A 199 3.71 17.07 -18.17
C VAL A 199 2.40 16.74 -18.87
N ARG A 200 2.01 17.59 -19.81
CA ARG A 200 0.92 17.31 -20.76
C ARG A 200 1.50 16.62 -21.99
N PHE A 201 1.15 15.35 -22.15
CA PHE A 201 1.49 14.56 -23.31
C PHE A 201 0.46 14.75 -24.43
N SER A 202 0.94 14.71 -25.67
CA SER A 202 0.11 14.65 -26.87
C SER A 202 0.81 13.82 -27.92
N TRP A 203 0.08 12.95 -28.61
CA TRP A 203 0.68 12.04 -29.59
C TRP A 203 -0.17 11.87 -30.84
N THR A 204 0.50 11.50 -31.92
CA THR A 204 -0.10 11.01 -33.16
C THR A 204 0.62 9.73 -33.57
N HIS A 205 -0.10 8.81 -34.20
CA HIS A 205 0.49 7.57 -34.72
C HIS A 205 -0.09 7.30 -36.11
N THR A 206 0.81 7.14 -37.08
CA THR A 206 0.46 6.87 -38.47
C THR A 206 1.08 5.54 -38.89
N ALA A 207 0.25 4.57 -39.24
CA ALA A 207 0.68 3.27 -39.76
C ALA A 207 0.12 3.08 -41.18
N HIS A 208 0.96 2.63 -42.11
CA HIS A 208 0.58 2.41 -43.52
C HIS A 208 -0.12 3.62 -44.17
N GLY A 209 0.32 4.84 -43.83
CA GLY A 209 -0.23 6.08 -44.38
C GLY A 209 -1.62 6.48 -43.85
N LYS A 210 -2.13 5.79 -42.81
CA LYS A 210 -3.39 6.14 -42.14
C LYS A 210 -3.17 6.40 -40.66
N GLU A 211 -3.94 7.33 -40.10
CA GLU A 211 -3.98 7.53 -38.65
C GLU A 211 -4.50 6.26 -37.96
N SER A 212 -3.77 5.84 -36.94
CA SER A 212 -4.11 4.69 -36.12
C SER A 212 -4.16 5.18 -34.67
N PRO A 213 -5.37 5.40 -34.12
CA PRO A 213 -5.53 5.86 -32.74
C PRO A 213 -4.85 4.93 -31.75
N ARG A 214 -4.19 5.53 -30.76
CA ARG A 214 -3.50 4.83 -29.67
C ARG A 214 -3.93 5.43 -28.34
N THR A 215 -4.10 4.61 -27.33
CA THR A 215 -4.24 5.06 -25.95
C THR A 215 -2.89 5.48 -25.39
N PHE A 216 -2.85 6.16 -24.24
CA PHE A 216 -1.56 6.49 -23.61
C PHE A 216 -0.82 5.22 -23.14
N GLY A 217 -1.57 4.19 -22.74
CA GLY A 217 -1.01 2.89 -22.39
C GLY A 217 -0.25 2.24 -23.55
N ASP A 218 -0.79 2.30 -24.77
CA ASP A 218 -0.12 1.79 -25.97
C ASP A 218 1.16 2.59 -26.27
N VAL A 219 1.10 3.92 -26.12
CA VAL A 219 2.26 4.80 -26.31
C VAL A 219 3.38 4.43 -25.34
N LEU A 220 3.07 4.23 -24.05
CA LEU A 220 4.06 3.81 -23.06
C LEU A 220 4.66 2.43 -23.38
N GLU A 221 3.88 1.49 -23.90
CA GLU A 221 4.39 0.17 -24.31
C GLU A 221 5.34 0.28 -25.50
N ASP A 222 5.04 1.15 -26.47
CA ASP A 222 5.84 1.32 -27.67
C ASP A 222 7.21 1.98 -27.38
N VAL A 223 7.27 2.98 -26.50
CA VAL A 223 8.48 3.83 -26.35
C VAL A 223 9.03 3.90 -24.94
N GLY A 224 8.26 3.47 -23.96
CA GLY A 224 8.64 3.49 -22.56
C GLY A 224 9.66 2.42 -22.20
N LYS A 225 10.29 2.61 -21.05
CA LYS A 225 11.20 1.65 -20.41
C LYS A 225 10.68 1.28 -19.03
N ILE A 226 11.02 0.08 -18.56
CA ILE A 226 10.75 -0.31 -17.17
C ILE A 226 11.56 0.60 -16.25
N PRO A 227 10.91 1.28 -15.30
CA PRO A 227 11.58 2.09 -14.29
C PRO A 227 12.13 1.18 -13.17
N LEU A 228 13.42 0.87 -13.24
CA LEU A 228 14.09 0.16 -12.17
C LEU A 228 14.41 1.12 -11.01
N PRO A 229 14.41 0.62 -9.76
CA PRO A 229 14.88 1.39 -8.61
C PRO A 229 16.31 1.92 -8.82
N PRO A 230 16.64 3.13 -8.33
CA PRO A 230 17.94 3.76 -8.57
C PRO A 230 19.12 2.93 -8.02
N TYR A 231 18.95 2.25 -6.89
CA TYR A 231 20.00 1.41 -6.29
C TYR A 231 20.42 0.21 -7.15
N MET A 232 19.65 -0.14 -8.19
CA MET A 232 20.02 -1.22 -9.12
C MET A 232 21.25 -0.87 -9.95
N ASN A 233 21.56 0.42 -10.12
CA ASN A 233 22.73 0.93 -10.82
C ASN A 233 22.95 0.30 -12.21
N ARG A 234 21.86 0.04 -12.94
CA ARG A 234 21.88 -0.43 -14.34
C ARG A 234 20.68 0.07 -15.12
N ALA A 235 20.81 0.11 -16.45
CA ALA A 235 19.68 0.31 -17.33
C ALA A 235 18.74 -0.92 -17.31
N SER A 236 17.46 -0.70 -17.61
CA SER A 236 16.53 -1.79 -17.87
C SER A 236 16.77 -2.39 -19.25
N ASP A 237 16.58 -3.69 -19.35
CA ASP A 237 16.60 -4.46 -20.59
C ASP A 237 15.34 -5.29 -20.79
N THR A 238 15.31 -6.11 -21.84
CA THR A 238 14.12 -6.87 -22.25
C THR A 238 13.71 -7.90 -21.21
N ALA A 239 14.65 -8.49 -20.48
CA ALA A 239 14.35 -9.44 -19.42
C ALA A 239 13.58 -8.78 -18.27
N ASP A 240 13.80 -7.48 -18.00
CA ASP A 240 13.10 -6.76 -16.93
C ASP A 240 11.59 -6.63 -17.16
N LEU A 241 11.11 -6.74 -18.40
CA LEU A 241 9.68 -6.78 -18.71
C LEU A 241 8.97 -7.98 -18.06
N GLN A 242 9.73 -9.06 -17.83
CA GLN A 242 9.27 -10.26 -17.13
C GLN A 242 9.81 -10.28 -15.69
N ASP A 243 11.08 -9.95 -15.47
CA ASP A 243 11.71 -10.07 -14.15
C ASP A 243 11.08 -9.20 -13.10
N TYR A 244 10.68 -7.98 -13.49
CA TYR A 244 10.12 -6.98 -12.60
C TYR A 244 8.59 -7.02 -12.58
N GLN A 245 8.01 -8.22 -12.69
CA GLN A 245 6.59 -8.48 -12.58
C GLN A 245 6.34 -9.75 -11.77
N THR A 246 5.28 -9.76 -10.96
CA THR A 246 4.82 -11.00 -10.32
C THR A 246 4.13 -11.88 -11.37
N VAL A 247 4.12 -13.20 -11.16
CA VAL A 247 3.48 -14.16 -12.07
C VAL A 247 1.95 -14.01 -12.14
N TYR A 248 1.37 -13.18 -11.27
CA TYR A 248 -0.06 -12.89 -11.17
C TYR A 248 -0.37 -11.40 -11.41
N ALA A 249 0.56 -10.63 -11.98
CA ALA A 249 0.39 -9.20 -12.24
C ALA A 249 -0.58 -8.94 -13.42
N THR A 250 -1.78 -8.46 -13.12
CA THR A 250 -2.86 -8.22 -14.08
C THR A 250 -3.27 -6.74 -14.17
N ALA A 251 -3.25 -6.00 -13.06
CA ALA A 251 -3.77 -4.63 -12.99
C ALA A 251 -2.73 -3.57 -13.39
N ARG A 252 -2.77 -3.09 -14.64
CA ARG A 252 -1.84 -2.07 -15.17
C ARG A 252 -1.98 -0.74 -14.44
N GLY A 253 -0.86 -0.19 -13.97
CA GLY A 253 -0.83 1.18 -13.44
C GLY A 253 0.29 1.51 -12.46
N SER A 254 1.07 0.52 -12.02
CA SER A 254 2.17 0.76 -11.07
C SER A 254 3.44 1.23 -11.76
N VAL A 255 4.20 2.08 -11.07
CA VAL A 255 5.57 2.45 -11.46
C VAL A 255 6.58 1.50 -10.83
N ALA A 256 6.29 0.91 -9.67
CA ALA A 256 7.16 -0.06 -9.02
C ALA A 256 6.47 -1.42 -8.83
N ALA A 257 7.25 -2.49 -8.84
CA ALA A 257 6.72 -3.83 -8.62
C ALA A 257 6.42 -4.08 -7.13
N PRO A 258 5.38 -4.87 -6.78
CA PRO A 258 5.23 -5.41 -5.44
C PRO A 258 6.26 -6.54 -5.22
N THR A 259 7.47 -6.16 -4.83
CA THR A 259 8.67 -7.02 -4.95
C THR A 259 8.65 -8.28 -4.11
N ALA A 260 7.93 -8.29 -2.98
CA ALA A 260 7.75 -9.49 -2.17
C ALA A 260 6.95 -10.58 -2.89
N GLY A 261 6.18 -10.20 -3.91
CA GLY A 261 5.46 -11.13 -4.78
C GLY A 261 6.33 -11.79 -5.84
N LEU A 262 7.54 -11.27 -6.11
CA LEU A 262 8.39 -11.75 -7.20
C LEU A 262 8.96 -13.15 -6.94
N HIS A 263 8.93 -13.64 -5.71
CA HIS A 263 9.45 -14.97 -5.35
C HIS A 263 8.48 -16.11 -5.71
N PHE A 264 7.22 -15.78 -5.95
CA PHE A 264 6.20 -16.78 -6.28
C PHE A 264 6.33 -17.27 -7.72
N THR A 265 6.28 -18.58 -7.87
CA THR A 265 6.13 -19.27 -9.16
C THR A 265 4.70 -19.78 -9.31
N HIS A 266 4.26 -20.04 -10.54
CA HIS A 266 2.96 -20.68 -10.77
C HIS A 266 2.86 -22.05 -10.07
N SER A 267 3.95 -22.81 -10.05
CA SER A 267 4.01 -24.09 -9.34
C SER A 267 3.85 -23.93 -7.82
N LEU A 268 4.49 -22.93 -7.21
CA LEU A 268 4.37 -22.69 -5.78
C LEU A 268 2.95 -22.24 -5.39
N LEU A 269 2.31 -21.37 -6.19
CA LEU A 269 0.91 -20.98 -5.97
C LEU A 269 -0.05 -22.17 -6.06
N GLN A 270 0.18 -23.10 -6.98
CA GLN A 270 -0.59 -24.34 -7.06
C GLN A 270 -0.33 -25.26 -5.86
N GLN A 271 0.91 -25.36 -5.40
CA GLN A 271 1.28 -26.14 -4.20
C GLN A 271 0.62 -25.59 -2.93
N LEU A 272 0.58 -24.27 -2.77
CA LEU A 272 -0.09 -23.62 -1.64
C LEU A 272 -1.58 -23.99 -1.57
N ARG A 273 -2.27 -23.95 -2.70
CA ARG A 273 -3.71 -24.26 -2.80
C ARG A 273 -4.01 -25.75 -2.63
N ASN A 274 -3.22 -26.61 -3.28
CA ASN A 274 -3.48 -28.05 -3.34
C ASN A 274 -2.81 -28.82 -2.19
N GLY A 275 -1.93 -28.17 -1.43
CA GLY A 275 -1.19 -28.75 -0.32
C GLY A 275 -2.05 -29.03 0.90
N PRO A 276 -1.53 -29.80 1.88
CA PRO A 276 -2.27 -30.19 3.07
C PRO A 276 -2.66 -29.00 3.96
N GLN A 277 -1.93 -27.90 3.90
CA GLN A 277 -2.27 -26.66 4.60
C GLN A 277 -3.47 -25.94 3.99
N GLN A 278 -3.87 -26.23 2.74
CA GLN A 278 -4.99 -25.58 2.04
C GLN A 278 -4.93 -24.05 2.12
N ILE A 279 -3.80 -23.48 1.70
CA ILE A 279 -3.58 -22.04 1.74
C ILE A 279 -4.34 -21.39 0.58
N GLU A 280 -5.16 -20.38 0.90
CA GLU A 280 -5.92 -19.63 -0.08
C GLU A 280 -5.19 -18.34 -0.46
N THR A 281 -5.47 -17.82 -1.65
CA THR A 281 -4.94 -16.54 -2.15
C THR A 281 -6.07 -15.56 -2.43
N CYS A 282 -5.94 -14.32 -1.94
CA CYS A 282 -6.80 -13.19 -2.27
C CYS A 282 -5.98 -12.11 -2.97
N TYR A 283 -6.50 -11.55 -4.07
CA TYR A 283 -5.81 -10.54 -4.86
C TYR A 283 -6.43 -9.16 -4.66
N LEU A 284 -5.60 -8.16 -4.45
CA LEU A 284 -5.98 -6.75 -4.36
C LEU A 284 -5.02 -5.89 -5.20
N THR A 285 -5.38 -4.64 -5.45
CA THR A 285 -4.54 -3.72 -6.21
C THR A 285 -4.16 -2.52 -5.36
N LEU A 286 -2.86 -2.28 -5.23
CA LEU A 286 -2.33 -0.97 -4.86
C LEU A 286 -1.32 -0.54 -5.92
N HIS A 287 -1.62 0.57 -6.60
CA HIS A 287 -0.72 1.17 -7.58
C HIS A 287 0.38 1.96 -6.88
N VAL A 288 1.61 1.46 -7.02
CA VAL A 288 2.80 2.02 -6.36
C VAL A 288 3.36 3.14 -7.23
N GLY A 289 3.42 4.35 -6.68
CA GLY A 289 4.03 5.50 -7.33
C GLY A 289 5.57 5.50 -7.22
N ALA A 290 6.22 6.43 -7.90
CA ALA A 290 7.69 6.56 -7.85
C ALA A 290 8.24 7.03 -6.48
N GLY A 291 7.37 7.53 -5.61
CA GLY A 291 7.69 7.95 -4.24
C GLY A 291 8.37 6.88 -3.39
N THR A 292 8.09 5.61 -3.67
CA THR A 292 8.68 4.46 -2.99
C THR A 292 10.19 4.32 -3.23
N PHE A 293 10.75 5.01 -4.23
CA PHE A 293 12.19 5.00 -4.52
C PHE A 293 12.97 6.07 -3.76
N GLN A 294 12.31 6.99 -3.06
CA GLN A 294 12.98 8.06 -2.33
C GLN A 294 13.32 7.61 -0.91
N PRO A 295 14.62 7.59 -0.53
CA PRO A 295 15.00 7.41 0.87
C PRO A 295 14.42 8.54 1.73
N VAL A 296 14.29 8.29 3.03
CA VAL A 296 13.99 9.37 3.99
C VAL A 296 15.14 10.37 3.93
N ALA A 297 14.85 11.61 3.51
CA ALA A 297 15.80 12.70 3.49
C ALA A 297 15.64 13.51 4.79
N GLY A 298 16.73 13.77 5.49
CA GLY A 298 16.72 14.50 6.77
C GLY A 298 17.15 13.66 7.97
N GLU A 299 17.25 14.30 9.14
CA GLU A 299 17.57 13.64 10.41
C GLU A 299 16.32 12.97 11.02
N GLU A 300 15.13 13.52 10.76
CA GLU A 300 13.86 13.06 11.32
C GLU A 300 12.98 12.37 10.27
N VAL A 301 12.46 11.18 10.60
CA VAL A 301 11.60 10.41 9.68
C VAL A 301 10.19 11.01 9.59
N GLY A 302 9.77 11.80 10.58
CA GLY A 302 8.43 12.38 10.67
C GLY A 302 8.13 13.41 9.58
N GLU A 303 9.17 14.05 9.04
CA GLU A 303 9.06 15.05 7.98
C GLU A 303 8.86 14.44 6.58
N HIS A 304 9.04 13.11 6.45
CA HIS A 304 8.85 12.43 5.17
C HIS A 304 7.37 12.35 4.81
N ALA A 305 6.98 13.07 3.75
CA ALA A 305 5.65 13.01 3.17
C ALA A 305 5.52 11.77 2.27
N MET A 306 4.68 10.82 2.68
CA MET A 306 4.27 9.69 1.85
C MET A 306 3.47 10.18 0.65
N HIS A 307 3.71 9.59 -0.51
CA HIS A 307 2.89 9.88 -1.68
C HIS A 307 1.54 9.14 -1.59
N TRP A 308 0.50 9.74 -2.16
CA TRP A 308 -0.78 9.08 -2.33
C TRP A 308 -0.64 7.89 -3.29
N GLU A 309 -1.18 6.75 -2.88
CA GLU A 309 -1.24 5.54 -3.69
C GLU A 309 -2.66 5.05 -3.81
N ARG A 310 -3.04 4.60 -5.02
CA ARG A 310 -4.40 4.19 -5.33
C ARG A 310 -4.62 2.73 -4.97
N ILE A 311 -5.68 2.46 -4.21
CA ILE A 311 -6.17 1.13 -3.87
C ILE A 311 -7.43 0.83 -4.68
N GLN A 312 -7.54 -0.42 -5.13
CA GLN A 312 -8.79 -0.99 -5.65
C GLN A 312 -8.91 -2.45 -5.17
N VAL A 313 -10.07 -2.76 -4.60
CA VAL A 313 -10.39 -4.08 -4.05
C VAL A 313 -11.74 -4.52 -4.63
N PRO A 314 -11.73 -5.49 -5.56
CA PRO A 314 -12.96 -6.09 -6.09
C PRO A 314 -13.84 -6.69 -4.99
N MET A 315 -15.15 -6.76 -5.22
CA MET A 315 -16.09 -7.24 -4.20
C MET A 315 -15.87 -8.71 -3.80
N ASP A 316 -15.46 -9.58 -4.70
CA ASP A 316 -15.12 -10.98 -4.38
C ASP A 316 -13.91 -11.09 -3.42
N ALA A 317 -12.89 -10.27 -3.65
CA ALA A 317 -11.75 -10.14 -2.75
C ALA A 317 -12.20 -9.62 -1.38
N LEU A 318 -13.06 -8.60 -1.34
CA LEU A 318 -13.59 -8.06 -0.07
C LEU A 318 -14.39 -9.10 0.71
N GLU A 319 -15.27 -9.86 0.06
CA GLU A 319 -16.04 -10.93 0.71
C GLU A 319 -15.12 -12.04 1.24
N THR A 320 -14.06 -12.39 0.50
CA THR A 320 -13.02 -13.34 0.96
C THR A 320 -12.32 -12.84 2.23
N LEU A 321 -11.97 -11.55 2.28
CA LEU A 321 -11.37 -10.93 3.46
C LEU A 321 -12.34 -10.94 4.66
N ILE A 322 -13.63 -10.67 4.44
CA ILE A 322 -14.67 -10.72 5.48
C ILE A 322 -14.80 -12.14 6.04
N GLU A 323 -14.90 -13.15 5.17
CA GLU A 323 -15.01 -14.55 5.57
C GLU A 323 -13.79 -15.01 6.39
N ALA A 324 -12.59 -14.70 5.90
CA ALA A 324 -11.34 -15.05 6.58
C ALA A 324 -11.26 -14.38 7.97
N THR A 325 -11.59 -13.09 8.04
CA THR A 325 -11.59 -12.33 9.30
C THR A 325 -12.63 -12.86 10.28
N GLY A 326 -13.86 -13.11 9.82
CA GLY A 326 -14.95 -13.63 10.65
C GLY A 326 -14.71 -15.05 11.16
N SER A 327 -13.98 -15.86 10.39
CA SER A 327 -13.62 -17.24 10.74
C SER A 327 -12.31 -17.34 11.55
N GLY A 328 -11.63 -16.21 11.81
CA GLY A 328 -10.33 -16.19 12.51
C GLY A 328 -9.21 -16.88 11.75
N ARG A 329 -9.29 -16.93 10.41
CA ARG A 329 -8.23 -17.49 9.56
C ARG A 329 -7.03 -16.53 9.55
N PRO A 330 -5.80 -17.04 9.69
CA PRO A 330 -4.62 -16.16 9.69
C PRO A 330 -4.46 -15.46 8.35
N MET A 331 -4.31 -14.14 8.38
CA MET A 331 -4.12 -13.35 7.18
C MET A 331 -2.67 -12.88 7.05
N VAL A 332 -2.03 -13.28 5.96
CA VAL A 332 -0.60 -13.06 5.71
C VAL A 332 -0.45 -12.25 4.42
N PRO A 333 -0.41 -10.91 4.49
CA PRO A 333 -0.04 -10.07 3.37
C PRO A 333 1.34 -10.40 2.80
N VAL A 334 1.41 -10.41 1.47
CA VAL A 334 2.64 -10.49 0.70
C VAL A 334 3.03 -9.07 0.30
N GLY A 335 4.02 -8.52 1.00
CA GLY A 335 4.59 -7.20 0.79
C GLY A 335 3.95 -6.11 1.65
N THR A 336 4.74 -5.08 1.94
CA THR A 336 4.34 -3.90 2.71
C THR A 336 3.20 -3.12 2.06
N THR A 337 3.07 -3.16 0.73
CA THR A 337 1.93 -2.58 0.00
C THR A 337 0.62 -3.27 0.39
N SER A 338 0.62 -4.60 0.48
CA SER A 338 -0.57 -5.37 0.84
C SER A 338 -0.97 -5.12 2.30
N VAL A 339 0.02 -4.96 3.21
CA VAL A 339 -0.22 -4.52 4.60
C VAL A 339 -0.94 -3.17 4.62
N ARG A 340 -0.39 -2.16 3.92
CA ARG A 340 -0.98 -0.82 3.89
C ARG A 340 -2.38 -0.84 3.28
N THR A 341 -2.63 -1.66 2.26
CA THR A 341 -3.98 -1.83 1.72
C THR A 341 -4.94 -2.39 2.76
N LEU A 342 -4.61 -3.53 3.38
CA LEU A 342 -5.47 -4.17 4.39
C LEU A 342 -5.79 -3.21 5.54
N GLU A 343 -4.77 -2.62 6.14
CA GLU A 343 -4.96 -1.71 7.27
C GLU A 343 -5.72 -0.43 6.84
N THR A 344 -5.55 0.04 5.59
CA THR A 344 -6.37 1.13 5.06
C THR A 344 -7.85 0.74 4.95
N LEU A 345 -8.17 -0.46 4.46
CA LEU A 345 -9.56 -0.95 4.40
C LEU A 345 -10.19 -0.97 5.79
N TYR A 346 -9.46 -1.44 6.79
CA TYR A 346 -9.94 -1.42 8.18
C TYR A 346 -10.30 0.01 8.61
N TRP A 347 -9.41 0.99 8.41
CA TRP A 347 -9.67 2.38 8.83
C TRP A 347 -10.77 3.07 8.01
N TRP A 348 -10.90 2.76 6.72
CA TRP A 348 -12.05 3.20 5.92
C TRP A 348 -13.37 2.67 6.49
N GLY A 349 -13.43 1.39 6.86
CA GLY A 349 -14.58 0.79 7.49
C GLY A 349 -14.92 1.40 8.86
N VAL A 350 -13.89 1.60 9.71
CA VAL A 350 -14.03 2.29 11.00
C VAL A 350 -14.62 3.69 10.82
N ARG A 351 -14.14 4.42 9.81
CA ARG A 351 -14.63 5.76 9.48
C ARG A 351 -16.10 5.75 9.09
N LEU A 352 -16.51 4.81 8.24
CA LEU A 352 -17.91 4.67 7.82
C LEU A 352 -18.83 4.34 9.01
N LEU A 353 -18.40 3.47 9.92
CA LEU A 353 -19.18 3.09 11.11
C LEU A 353 -19.26 4.21 12.16
N SER A 354 -18.22 5.03 12.26
CA SER A 354 -18.08 6.04 13.32
C SER A 354 -18.53 7.44 12.88
N ALA A 355 -18.98 7.60 11.62
CA ALA A 355 -19.25 8.90 10.99
C ALA A 355 -18.09 9.91 11.17
N LEU A 356 -16.85 9.40 11.18
CA LEU A 356 -15.66 10.25 11.29
C LEU A 356 -15.46 11.01 9.98
N PRO A 357 -15.00 12.28 10.02
CA PRO A 357 -14.86 13.09 8.82
C PRO A 357 -13.83 12.50 7.84
N SER A 358 -14.09 12.69 6.54
CA SER A 358 -13.15 12.47 5.44
C SER A 358 -11.86 13.25 5.71
N SER A 359 -10.70 12.62 5.48
CA SER A 359 -9.36 13.11 5.84
C SER A 359 -9.20 14.64 5.72
N CYS A 360 -8.87 15.32 6.82
CA CYS A 360 -8.50 16.73 6.85
C CYS A 360 -7.06 16.88 6.34
N SER A 361 -6.87 16.82 5.02
CA SER A 361 -5.62 17.26 4.40
C SER A 361 -5.95 18.34 3.38
N ALA A 362 -5.49 19.57 3.67
CA ALA A 362 -5.57 20.74 2.81
C ALA A 362 -4.78 20.60 1.48
N GLN A 363 -4.28 19.40 1.15
CA GLN A 363 -3.44 19.14 -0.03
C GLN A 363 -4.11 18.24 -1.08
N ARG A 364 -5.37 17.82 -0.90
CA ARG A 364 -6.11 17.13 -1.97
C ARG A 364 -6.67 18.19 -2.93
N PRO A 365 -6.37 18.15 -4.24
CA PRO A 365 -7.04 19.02 -5.21
C PRO A 365 -8.53 18.66 -5.21
N SER A 366 -9.36 19.55 -4.66
CA SER A 366 -10.81 19.36 -4.60
C SER A 366 -11.35 19.21 -6.02
N THR A 367 -12.06 18.11 -6.34
CA THR A 367 -12.99 18.11 -7.49
C THR A 367 -14.03 16.99 -7.43
N LEU A 368 -15.29 17.42 -7.57
CA LEU A 368 -16.40 16.91 -8.40
C LEU A 368 -16.94 15.47 -8.27
N LEU A 369 -16.26 14.54 -7.59
CA LEU A 369 -16.86 13.26 -7.19
C LEU A 369 -17.30 13.39 -5.74
N SER A 370 -18.46 12.84 -5.37
CA SER A 370 -18.90 12.86 -3.96
C SER A 370 -17.80 12.22 -3.12
N GLU A 371 -17.19 13.00 -2.22
CA GLU A 371 -16.11 12.58 -1.33
C GLU A 371 -16.49 11.38 -0.42
N ASP A 372 -17.75 10.96 -0.50
CA ASP A 372 -18.38 9.90 0.27
C ASP A 372 -18.59 8.58 -0.51
N SER A 373 -18.20 8.49 -1.79
CA SER A 373 -18.30 7.20 -2.51
C SER A 373 -17.25 6.22 -2.02
N VAL A 374 -17.66 4.97 -1.83
CA VAL A 374 -16.79 3.86 -1.44
C VAL A 374 -15.74 3.50 -2.49
N THR A 375 -15.85 4.03 -3.71
CA THR A 375 -14.85 3.90 -4.79
C THR A 375 -13.81 5.02 -4.79
N ASN A 376 -13.94 6.03 -3.92
CA ASN A 376 -13.03 7.16 -3.86
C ASN A 376 -12.68 7.63 -2.43
N LEU A 377 -12.53 6.67 -1.52
CA LEU A 377 -12.15 6.95 -0.14
C LEU A 377 -10.70 7.45 -0.07
N SER A 378 -10.32 8.04 1.07
CA SER A 378 -8.98 8.56 1.31
C SER A 378 -8.54 8.25 2.73
N LEU A 379 -7.28 7.94 2.95
CA LEU A 379 -6.68 7.85 4.29
C LEU A 379 -5.36 8.60 4.30
N GLY A 380 -5.31 9.70 5.04
CA GLY A 380 -4.12 10.52 5.23
C GLY A 380 -3.03 9.80 6.03
N GLN A 381 -1.83 10.37 6.01
CA GLN A 381 -0.63 9.75 6.57
C GLN A 381 -0.75 9.33 8.04
N TRP A 382 -1.35 10.20 8.87
CA TRP A 382 -1.45 10.02 10.32
C TRP A 382 -2.87 9.73 10.83
N ASP A 383 -3.85 9.65 9.92
CA ASP A 383 -5.28 9.51 10.26
C ASP A 383 -5.55 8.31 11.19
N ALA A 384 -4.92 7.17 10.93
CA ALA A 384 -5.07 5.95 11.73
C ALA A 384 -4.73 6.17 13.23
N TYR A 385 -3.73 6.99 13.52
CA TYR A 385 -3.30 7.28 14.90
C TYR A 385 -4.28 8.21 15.60
N HIS A 386 -4.81 9.21 14.89
CA HIS A 386 -5.84 10.12 15.40
C HIS A 386 -7.16 9.39 15.67
N TYR A 387 -7.58 8.52 14.76
CA TYR A 387 -8.79 7.71 14.94
C TYR A 387 -8.65 6.75 16.13
N GLY A 388 -7.47 6.15 16.30
CA GLY A 388 -7.18 5.31 17.48
C GLY A 388 -7.20 6.08 18.80
N ALA A 389 -6.64 7.30 18.83
CA ALA A 389 -6.56 8.12 20.04
C ALA A 389 -7.90 8.73 20.48
N LYS A 390 -8.78 9.07 19.54
CA LYS A 390 -10.12 9.61 19.81
C LYS A 390 -11.13 8.55 20.26
N TRP A 391 -10.76 7.27 20.21
CA TRP A 391 -11.63 6.19 20.69
C TRP A 391 -11.63 6.15 22.23
N PRO A 392 -12.80 6.14 22.89
CA PRO A 392 -12.87 6.37 24.34
C PRO A 392 -12.05 5.35 25.12
N THR A 393 -11.18 5.86 25.98
CA THR A 393 -10.37 5.11 26.97
C THR A 393 -11.19 4.24 27.93
N GLN A 394 -12.52 4.32 27.88
CA GLN A 394 -13.45 3.48 28.65
C GLN A 394 -14.07 2.32 27.86
N ALA A 395 -13.91 2.26 26.53
CA ALA A 395 -14.31 1.12 25.71
C ALA A 395 -13.06 0.37 25.23
N SER A 396 -12.70 -0.69 25.95
CA SER A 396 -11.50 -1.51 25.77
C SER A 396 -11.43 -2.31 24.45
N SER A 397 -12.21 -2.00 23.42
CA SER A 397 -12.16 -2.69 22.13
C SER A 397 -12.28 -1.72 20.96
N LEU A 398 -11.23 -1.71 20.12
CA LEU A 398 -11.32 -1.23 18.74
C LEU A 398 -12.48 -1.93 18.01
N VAL A 399 -13.00 -1.30 16.95
CA VAL A 399 -14.02 -1.92 16.08
C VAL A 399 -13.51 -3.28 15.62
N PRO A 400 -14.28 -4.38 15.77
CA PRO A 400 -13.90 -5.66 15.21
C PRO A 400 -13.67 -5.55 13.71
N ALA A 401 -12.52 -6.05 13.23
CA ALA A 401 -12.10 -5.83 11.85
C ALA A 401 -13.12 -6.35 10.82
N VAL A 402 -13.83 -7.44 11.15
CA VAL A 402 -14.93 -7.95 10.32
C VAL A 402 -16.03 -6.91 10.10
N HIS A 403 -16.49 -6.21 11.14
CA HIS A 403 -17.53 -5.19 11.00
C HIS A 403 -17.07 -3.99 10.16
N ALA A 404 -15.79 -3.62 10.25
CA ALA A 404 -15.23 -2.56 9.42
C ALA A 404 -15.26 -2.95 7.94
N LEU A 405 -14.86 -4.18 7.60
CA LEU A 405 -14.93 -4.68 6.22
C LEU A 405 -16.38 -4.83 5.73
N GLU A 406 -17.30 -5.29 6.58
CA GLU A 406 -18.73 -5.36 6.26
C GLU A 406 -19.34 -4.00 5.96
N ALA A 407 -18.94 -2.94 6.68
CA ALA A 407 -19.39 -1.58 6.40
C ALA A 407 -19.00 -1.11 5.00
N LEU A 408 -17.80 -1.48 4.52
CA LEU A 408 -17.36 -1.20 3.16
C LEU A 408 -18.21 -1.97 2.14
N ARG A 409 -18.41 -3.27 2.36
CA ARG A 409 -19.25 -4.13 1.51
C ARG A 409 -20.68 -3.59 1.40
N ASP A 410 -21.27 -3.23 2.52
CA ASP A 410 -22.66 -2.75 2.58
C ASP A 410 -22.78 -1.40 1.86
N ARG A 411 -21.77 -0.53 2.01
CA ARG A 411 -21.71 0.73 1.25
C ARG A 411 -21.58 0.50 -0.26
N ALA A 412 -20.72 -0.43 -0.69
CA ALA A 412 -20.60 -0.80 -2.10
C ALA A 412 -21.91 -1.34 -2.68
N LYS A 413 -22.62 -2.20 -1.93
CA LYS A 413 -23.94 -2.69 -2.33
C LYS A 413 -24.98 -1.57 -2.41
N MET A 414 -24.99 -0.63 -1.47
CA MET A 414 -25.89 0.53 -1.50
C MET A 414 -25.61 1.47 -2.68
N GLU A 415 -24.35 1.66 -3.04
CA GLU A 415 -23.93 2.49 -4.18
C GLU A 415 -24.06 1.75 -5.53
N GLY A 416 -24.29 0.44 -5.52
CA GLY A 416 -24.42 -0.38 -6.72
C GLY A 416 -23.10 -0.58 -7.48
N VAL A 417 -21.97 -0.58 -6.76
CA VAL A 417 -20.61 -0.73 -7.32
C VAL A 417 -20.03 -2.12 -7.03
N ASP A 418 -19.10 -2.55 -7.87
CA ASP A 418 -18.48 -3.89 -7.86
C ASP A 418 -17.08 -3.91 -7.22
N HIS A 419 -16.64 -2.81 -6.62
CA HIS A 419 -15.38 -2.69 -5.91
C HIS A 419 -15.40 -1.58 -4.87
N VAL A 420 -14.41 -1.64 -3.97
CA VAL A 420 -14.05 -0.58 -3.03
C VAL A 420 -12.72 0.02 -3.48
N GLY A 421 -12.57 1.34 -3.39
CA GLY A 421 -11.41 2.02 -3.93
C GLY A 421 -11.16 3.38 -3.30
N GLY A 422 -9.96 3.90 -3.52
CA GLY A 422 -9.54 5.14 -2.89
C GLY A 422 -8.04 5.32 -2.87
N GLU A 423 -7.55 6.27 -2.09
CA GLU A 423 -6.13 6.60 -1.97
C GLU A 423 -5.66 6.46 -0.53
N THR A 424 -4.39 6.07 -0.34
CA THR A 424 -3.76 5.97 0.98
C THR A 424 -2.42 6.68 1.00
N GLN A 425 -2.16 7.39 2.09
CA GLN A 425 -0.84 7.88 2.50
C GLN A 425 -0.38 7.21 3.80
N LEU A 426 -1.12 6.20 4.31
CA LEU A 426 -0.90 5.62 5.62
C LEU A 426 0.58 5.31 5.89
N MET A 427 1.15 5.99 6.87
CA MET A 427 2.46 5.67 7.44
C MET A 427 2.25 4.65 8.56
N ILE A 428 3.00 3.55 8.52
CA ILE A 428 3.00 2.54 9.59
C ILE A 428 4.37 2.61 10.27
N ALA A 429 4.35 2.97 11.56
CA ALA A 429 5.52 3.13 12.40
C ALA A 429 5.37 2.39 13.74
N PRO A 430 6.48 2.11 14.46
CA PRO A 430 6.45 1.41 15.75
C PRO A 430 5.38 1.96 16.70
N GLY A 431 4.63 1.06 17.35
CA GLY A 431 3.44 1.39 18.15
C GLY A 431 2.11 1.27 17.39
N TYR A 432 2.14 1.05 16.08
CA TYR A 432 0.94 0.77 15.28
C TYR A 432 0.22 -0.52 15.74
N ARG A 433 -1.12 -0.51 15.67
CA ARG A 433 -1.95 -1.67 15.98
C ARG A 433 -2.54 -2.26 14.71
N PHE A 434 -2.03 -3.41 14.29
CA PHE A 434 -2.54 -4.14 13.14
C PHE A 434 -3.90 -4.76 13.46
N ALA A 435 -4.91 -4.44 12.66
CA ALA A 435 -6.25 -5.01 12.79
C ALA A 435 -6.35 -6.33 12.03
N LEU A 436 -5.72 -6.41 10.86
CA LEU A 436 -5.98 -7.45 9.87
C LEU A 436 -4.77 -8.35 9.63
N CYS A 437 -3.54 -7.87 9.84
CA CYS A 437 -2.34 -8.64 9.47
C CYS A 437 -1.81 -9.54 10.60
N ASP A 438 -1.75 -10.86 10.38
CA ASP A 438 -1.28 -11.86 11.36
C ASP A 438 0.13 -12.38 11.07
N GLY A 439 0.61 -12.24 9.83
CA GLY A 439 1.98 -12.51 9.39
C GLY A 439 2.36 -11.57 8.25
N LEU A 440 3.64 -11.49 7.91
CA LEU A 440 4.11 -10.63 6.81
C LEU A 440 5.19 -11.36 6.00
N ILE A 441 4.99 -11.47 4.69
CA ILE A 441 6.04 -11.88 3.76
C ILE A 441 6.61 -10.62 3.11
N THR A 442 7.91 -10.34 3.24
CA THR A 442 8.52 -9.14 2.65
C THR A 442 10.00 -9.32 2.32
N ASN A 443 10.55 -8.51 1.41
CA ASN A 443 12.01 -8.48 1.14
C ASN A 443 12.77 -7.84 2.31
N PHE A 444 14.11 -7.87 2.23
CA PHE A 444 14.95 -6.94 2.97
C PHE A 444 14.92 -5.55 2.33
N HIS A 445 14.81 -4.50 3.14
CA HIS A 445 14.56 -3.12 2.70
C HIS A 445 15.78 -2.23 2.84
N GLN A 446 15.88 -1.20 2.00
CA GLN A 446 17.01 -0.28 1.97
C GLN A 446 17.22 0.40 3.34
N PRO A 447 18.47 0.64 3.78
CA PRO A 447 18.75 1.48 4.93
C PRO A 447 18.07 2.85 4.80
N ARG A 448 17.63 3.43 5.91
CA ARG A 448 16.95 4.74 5.95
C ARG A 448 15.68 4.80 5.08
N SER A 449 14.95 3.68 4.98
CA SER A 449 13.64 3.62 4.30
C SER A 449 12.49 3.55 5.30
N THR A 450 11.36 4.16 4.94
CA THR A 450 10.11 4.08 5.72
C THR A 450 9.58 2.65 5.85
N LEU A 451 9.99 1.73 4.96
CA LEU A 451 9.63 0.31 5.06
C LEU A 451 10.20 -0.35 6.32
N LEU A 452 11.35 0.12 6.82
CA LEU A 452 11.91 -0.35 8.09
C LEU A 452 11.06 0.06 9.30
N LEU A 453 10.36 1.20 9.23
CA LEU A 453 9.38 1.58 10.26
C LEU A 453 8.21 0.61 10.29
N LEU A 454 7.67 0.23 9.12
CA LEU A 454 6.55 -0.72 9.04
C LEU A 454 6.96 -2.09 9.56
N VAL A 455 8.12 -2.60 9.14
CA VAL A 455 8.65 -3.88 9.62
C VAL A 455 8.94 -3.81 11.13
N GLY A 456 9.47 -2.68 11.62
CA GLY A 456 9.66 -2.43 13.04
C GLY A 456 8.34 -2.44 13.81
N ALA A 457 7.30 -1.80 13.30
CA ALA A 457 5.96 -1.84 13.88
C ALA A 457 5.42 -3.27 13.97
N PHE A 458 5.62 -4.05 12.90
CA PHE A 458 5.15 -5.43 12.82
C PHE A 458 5.84 -6.35 13.82
N LEU A 459 7.14 -6.17 14.05
CA LEU A 459 7.94 -6.96 14.98
C LEU A 459 7.98 -6.41 16.41
N GLY A 460 7.31 -5.28 16.69
CA GLY A 460 7.26 -4.66 18.01
C GLY A 460 8.47 -3.78 18.36
N GLY A 461 9.26 -3.36 17.39
CA GLY A 461 10.36 -2.40 17.53
C GLY A 461 11.46 -2.58 16.48
N LEU A 462 12.41 -1.64 16.40
CA LEU A 462 13.57 -1.71 15.49
C LEU A 462 14.65 -2.70 15.93
N GLY A 463 14.74 -3.01 17.23
CA GLY A 463 15.71 -3.97 17.76
C GLY A 463 15.64 -5.36 17.08
N PRO A 464 14.46 -6.01 17.01
CA PRO A 464 14.26 -7.23 16.23
C PRO A 464 14.66 -7.10 14.76
N VAL A 465 14.36 -5.97 14.12
CA VAL A 465 14.72 -5.72 12.70
C VAL A 465 16.24 -5.75 12.52
N HIS A 466 16.97 -5.02 13.35
CA HIS A 466 18.43 -5.00 13.31
C HIS A 466 19.05 -6.38 13.57
N ARG A 467 18.45 -7.18 14.46
CA ARG A 467 18.89 -8.56 14.71
C ARG A 467 18.71 -9.46 13.49
N ILE A 468 17.54 -9.43 12.85
CA ILE A 468 17.25 -10.19 11.63
C ILE A 468 18.19 -9.78 10.49
N TYR A 469 18.37 -8.47 10.27
CA TYR A 469 19.19 -7.97 9.17
C TYR A 469 20.67 -8.27 9.41
N ARG A 470 21.15 -8.15 10.66
CA ARG A 470 22.52 -8.54 11.02
C ARG A 470 22.77 -10.03 10.81
N HIS A 471 21.81 -10.89 11.16
CA HIS A 471 21.89 -12.33 10.88
C HIS A 471 21.99 -12.61 9.38
N ALA A 472 21.11 -12.01 8.57
CA ALA A 472 21.16 -12.18 7.12
C ALA A 472 22.51 -11.73 6.53
N LEU A 473 23.03 -10.58 6.98
CA LEU A 473 24.33 -10.08 6.56
C LEU A 473 25.49 -10.97 7.02
N SER A 474 25.46 -11.50 8.25
CA SER A 474 26.54 -12.32 8.79
C SER A 474 26.66 -13.69 8.09
N LYS A 475 25.56 -14.22 7.55
CA LYS A 475 25.57 -15.42 6.72
C LYS A 475 26.28 -15.22 5.38
N GLY A 476 26.28 -14.00 4.84
CA GLY A 476 26.89 -13.65 3.56
C GLY A 476 26.18 -14.17 2.30
N SER A 477 25.25 -15.13 2.44
CA SER A 477 24.49 -15.71 1.32
C SER A 477 23.21 -14.95 0.98
N TYR A 478 22.67 -14.15 1.91
CA TYR A 478 21.44 -13.40 1.69
C TYR A 478 21.65 -12.20 0.77
N ARG A 479 20.71 -12.05 -0.15
CA ARG A 479 20.62 -10.94 -1.09
C ARG A 479 19.48 -10.01 -0.69
N PHE A 480 19.66 -8.71 -0.91
CA PHE A 480 18.78 -7.67 -0.39
C PHE A 480 17.99 -6.97 -1.51
N LEU A 481 16.96 -6.23 -1.10
CA LEU A 481 16.13 -5.36 -1.96
C LEU A 481 15.25 -6.15 -2.95
N SER A 482 14.78 -5.48 -4.01
CA SER A 482 13.72 -5.96 -4.92
C SER A 482 13.86 -7.41 -5.39
N PHE A 483 15.04 -7.79 -5.87
CA PHE A 483 15.32 -9.12 -6.41
C PHE A 483 16.07 -10.03 -5.42
N GLY A 484 16.23 -9.57 -4.18
CA GLY A 484 16.96 -10.28 -3.15
C GLY A 484 16.20 -11.51 -2.66
N ASP A 485 16.30 -11.76 -1.36
CA ASP A 485 15.65 -12.85 -0.67
C ASP A 485 14.49 -12.33 0.19
N SER A 486 13.73 -13.25 0.79
CA SER A 486 12.49 -12.97 1.51
C SER A 486 12.59 -13.19 3.00
N ASN A 487 11.66 -12.57 3.73
CA ASN A 487 11.39 -12.78 5.13
C ASN A 487 9.93 -13.19 5.31
N LEU A 488 9.66 -14.18 6.15
CA LEU A 488 8.35 -14.43 6.76
C LEU A 488 8.42 -14.02 8.22
N MET A 489 7.70 -12.97 8.57
CA MET A 489 7.67 -12.39 9.91
C MET A 489 6.38 -12.77 10.62
N ILE A 490 6.52 -13.29 11.83
CA ILE A 490 5.42 -13.59 12.75
C ILE A 490 5.51 -12.55 13.88
N PRO A 491 4.46 -11.74 14.08
CA PRO A 491 4.48 -10.67 15.08
C PRO A 491 4.40 -11.24 16.50
N PRO A 492 4.70 -10.43 17.53
CA PRO A 492 4.40 -10.78 18.91
C PRO A 492 2.93 -11.17 19.10
N ALA A 493 2.64 -12.08 20.03
CA ALA A 493 1.27 -12.50 20.29
C ALA A 493 0.37 -11.29 20.59
N ARG A 494 -0.70 -11.12 19.81
CA ARG A 494 -1.68 -10.05 20.03
C ARG A 494 -2.27 -10.23 21.43
N VAL A 495 -2.19 -9.20 22.27
CA VAL A 495 -3.06 -9.09 23.44
C VAL A 495 -4.46 -8.77 22.92
N ILE A 496 -5.19 -9.78 22.47
CA ILE A 496 -6.60 -9.66 22.16
C ILE A 496 -7.31 -9.57 23.52
N LEU A 497 -7.70 -8.34 23.91
CA LEU A 497 -8.59 -8.18 25.06
C LEU A 497 -9.89 -8.95 24.74
N PRO A 498 -10.34 -9.86 25.63
CA PRO A 498 -11.46 -10.72 25.32
C PRO A 498 -12.71 -9.88 25.07
N VAL A 499 -13.31 -10.04 23.89
CA VAL A 499 -14.71 -9.68 23.65
C VAL A 499 -15.51 -10.51 24.65
N ARG A 500 -16.22 -9.86 25.59
CA ARG A 500 -17.09 -10.56 26.55
C ARG A 500 -18.05 -11.45 25.74
N PRO A 501 -17.98 -12.79 25.86
CA PRO A 501 -18.96 -13.63 25.19
C PRO A 501 -20.33 -13.32 25.79
N LYS A 502 -21.37 -13.28 24.95
CA LYS A 502 -22.74 -13.45 25.45
C LYS A 502 -22.75 -14.72 26.29
N ARG A 503 -23.32 -14.66 27.50
CA ARG A 503 -23.38 -15.78 28.45
C ARG A 503 -23.69 -17.09 27.72
N GLY A 504 -22.73 -18.01 27.66
CA GLY A 504 -22.97 -19.37 27.16
C GLY A 504 -21.91 -20.02 26.27
N SER A 505 -20.83 -19.36 25.82
CA SER A 505 -19.79 -20.02 25.01
C SER A 505 -18.40 -19.98 25.63
N VAL A 506 -17.68 -21.09 25.46
CA VAL A 506 -16.39 -21.43 26.03
C VAL A 506 -15.31 -20.40 25.68
N SER A 507 -14.56 -19.96 26.68
CA SER A 507 -13.38 -19.09 26.55
C SER A 507 -12.25 -19.82 25.82
N GLY A 508 -12.13 -19.62 24.52
CA GLY A 508 -10.95 -20.01 23.74
C GLY A 508 -10.00 -18.82 23.62
N LYS A 509 -8.76 -18.95 24.11
CA LYS A 509 -7.67 -18.06 23.70
C LYS A 509 -7.44 -18.30 22.21
N CYS A 510 -7.93 -17.42 21.32
CA CYS A 510 -7.58 -17.47 19.90
C CYS A 510 -6.16 -16.91 19.72
N ALA A 511 -5.15 -17.71 20.06
CA ALA A 511 -3.82 -17.51 19.52
C ALA A 511 -3.75 -18.24 18.17
N VAL A 512 -3.39 -17.53 17.11
CA VAL A 512 -3.05 -18.17 15.83
C VAL A 512 -1.87 -19.10 16.08
N ALA A 513 -2.09 -20.41 15.95
CA ALA A 513 -1.06 -21.40 16.17
C ALA A 513 -0.19 -21.54 14.90
N TRP A 514 0.97 -20.89 14.92
CA TRP A 514 1.98 -21.04 13.87
C TRP A 514 2.64 -22.43 13.94
N PRO A 515 2.89 -23.10 12.81
CA PRO A 515 3.58 -24.39 12.80
C PRO A 515 5.00 -24.24 13.37
N ARG A 516 5.26 -24.83 14.55
CA ARG A 516 6.61 -24.88 15.16
C ARG A 516 7.37 -26.18 14.89
N ARG A 517 6.70 -27.20 14.37
CA ARG A 517 7.32 -28.50 14.06
C ARG A 517 8.20 -28.34 12.82
N GLY A 518 9.52 -28.46 12.98
CA GLY A 518 10.52 -28.34 11.91
C GLY A 518 11.58 -27.27 12.18
N TRP A 519 11.27 -26.29 13.02
CA TRP A 519 12.18 -25.18 13.35
C TRP A 519 13.45 -25.61 14.09
N ALA A 520 13.44 -26.79 14.73
CA ALA A 520 14.58 -27.37 15.43
C ALA A 520 15.17 -28.63 14.76
N ALA A 521 14.74 -29.00 13.55
CA ALA A 521 15.14 -30.26 12.93
C ALA A 521 15.65 -30.04 11.50
N GLY A 522 16.88 -29.52 11.38
CA GLY A 522 17.50 -29.24 10.08
C GLY A 522 19.03 -29.21 10.03
N VAL A 523 19.75 -29.27 11.16
CA VAL A 523 21.20 -29.52 11.13
C VAL A 523 21.42 -31.02 11.34
N LYS A 524 21.27 -31.81 10.27
CA LYS A 524 22.07 -33.03 10.21
C LYS A 524 23.51 -32.57 10.06
N GLU A 525 24.37 -33.01 10.98
CA GLU A 525 25.82 -32.91 10.85
C GLU A 525 26.25 -33.51 9.50
N GLU A 526 26.30 -32.71 8.45
CA GLU A 526 27.02 -33.06 7.23
C GLU A 526 28.49 -32.76 7.47
N ARG A 527 29.25 -33.86 7.49
CA ARG A 527 30.70 -33.94 7.57
C ARG A 527 31.37 -32.82 6.78
N TRP A 528 32.11 -31.98 7.49
CA TRP A 528 33.15 -31.13 6.92
C TRP A 528 34.14 -32.00 6.13
N VAL A 529 34.07 -31.97 4.80
CA VAL A 529 35.19 -32.37 3.96
C VAL A 529 36.10 -31.15 3.85
N LYS A 530 37.28 -31.25 4.49
CA LYS A 530 38.39 -30.30 4.32
C LYS A 530 38.71 -30.20 2.82
N LEU A 531 38.61 -29.00 2.25
CA LEU A 531 39.26 -28.69 0.97
C LEU A 531 40.77 -28.60 1.22
N PRO A 532 41.64 -29.19 0.37
CA PRO A 532 43.09 -29.05 0.50
C PRO A 532 43.53 -27.60 0.23
N ASP A 533 44.63 -27.22 0.88
CA ASP A 533 45.25 -25.89 0.92
C ASP A 533 45.51 -25.24 -0.45
#